data_AF-A0A0G0LVK1-F1
#
_entry.id   AF-A0A0G0LVK1-F1
#
_cell.length_a   1.000
_cell.length_b   1.000
_cell.length_c   1.000
_cell.angle_alpha   90.00
_cell.angle_beta   90.00
_cell.angle_gamma   90.00
#
_symmetry.space_group_name_H-M   'P 1'
#
loop_
_entity.id
_entity.type
_entity.pdbx_description
1 polymer ?
#
loop_
_entity_poly.entity_id
_entity_poly.type
_entity_poly.pdbx_seq_one_letter_code
_entity_poly.pdbx_strand_id
1 'polypeptide(L)'
;MLKIFDPKKFLLFFILSAYFFLFVWSYSGNFEEQHFGYLSLSLLEGKFDLNNYPQVWDDTALFSGKHYWPLGPFPAILLLPFTFIAKNLGYVVYERNLLWVLMLAVMYLIFKIARKFKYSEELSIIWALSFCMGSVFISTLIMPYSWYFSHTVTVLLIFIAFYEYLEQRRYFLIGIIYGAIYLTRASALLGIVFYLLSLFFTEDLSIWRRRKKLFQLLVPVGFSFLIMGSYNILRFNNFFDQGYSYQLLAEALIKARNYSLFSLIHLPGNLYYLLFASPVPVLRDGVSKVLKFPYITYDLWGLGMFYTSPYFLKLFILPYKDKLTKFLLTTSFLTAIPILFYYGIGVKQYGYRYSLDFLPY
;
A
#
# COMPACT_ATOMS: atom_id res chain seq x y z
N MET A 1 6.13 -25.54 41.41
CA MET A 1 6.20 -25.47 39.93
C MET A 1 5.22 -24.41 39.45
N LEU A 2 5.73 -23.27 39.00
CA LEU A 2 4.97 -22.08 38.64
C LEU A 2 4.29 -22.25 37.26
N LYS A 3 2.97 -22.43 37.23
CA LYS A 3 2.11 -22.21 36.05
C LYS A 3 1.95 -20.70 35.76
N ILE A 4 3.06 -19.95 35.65
CA ILE A 4 3.00 -18.48 35.47
C ILE A 4 2.88 -18.06 34.00
N PHE A 5 3.28 -18.92 33.05
CA PHE A 5 3.28 -18.54 31.64
C PHE A 5 2.06 -19.09 30.92
N ASP A 6 1.03 -18.26 30.76
CA ASP A 6 -0.02 -18.46 29.77
C ASP A 6 0.50 -17.94 28.42
N PRO A 7 0.79 -18.82 27.44
CA PRO A 7 1.37 -18.42 26.16
C PRO A 7 0.51 -17.40 25.41
N LYS A 8 -0.82 -17.43 25.59
CA LYS A 8 -1.75 -16.50 24.93
C LYS A 8 -1.64 -15.10 25.53
N LYS A 9 -1.55 -14.99 26.86
CA LYS A 9 -1.36 -13.71 27.54
C LYS A 9 0.02 -13.12 27.22
N PHE A 10 1.05 -13.95 27.16
CA PHE A 10 2.38 -13.50 26.76
C PHE A 10 2.41 -12.99 25.32
N LEU A 11 1.81 -13.73 24.38
CA LEU A 11 1.71 -13.31 22.98
C LEU A 11 0.94 -11.99 22.85
N LEU A 12 -0.19 -11.85 23.53
CA LEU A 12 -0.98 -10.62 23.54
C LEU A 12 -0.17 -9.45 24.11
N PHE A 13 0.51 -9.64 25.24
CA PHE A 13 1.38 -8.63 25.83
C PHE A 13 2.50 -8.20 24.87
N PHE A 14 3.15 -9.14 24.21
CA PHE A 14 4.20 -8.86 23.23
C PHE A 14 3.66 -8.05 22.05
N ILE A 15 2.52 -8.43 21.50
CA ILE A 15 1.86 -7.70 20.40
C ILE A 15 1.54 -6.27 20.86
N LEU A 16 0.85 -6.11 21.99
CA LEU A 16 0.49 -4.78 22.51
C LEU A 16 1.72 -3.91 22.77
N SER A 17 2.79 -4.50 23.30
CA SER A 17 4.05 -3.78 23.55
C SER A 17 4.73 -3.35 22.24
N ALA A 18 4.77 -4.23 21.24
CA ALA A 18 5.32 -3.89 19.93
C ALA A 18 4.51 -2.78 19.24
N TYR A 19 3.18 -2.87 19.29
CA TYR A 19 2.30 -1.82 18.75
C TYR A 19 2.44 -0.50 19.51
N PHE A 20 2.54 -0.54 20.84
CA PHE A 20 2.77 0.65 21.64
C PHE A 20 4.11 1.31 21.32
N PHE A 21 5.18 0.53 21.20
CA PHE A 21 6.48 1.05 20.79
C PHE A 21 6.43 1.70 19.40
N LEU A 22 5.80 1.03 18.43
CA LEU A 22 5.66 1.56 17.07
C LEU A 22 4.77 2.82 17.02
N PHE A 23 3.73 2.88 17.86
CA PHE A 23 2.91 4.08 18.04
C PHE A 23 3.76 5.25 18.58
N VAL A 24 4.52 5.01 19.65
CA VAL A 24 5.40 6.03 20.24
C VAL A 24 6.45 6.48 19.22
N TRP A 25 7.07 5.55 18.49
CA TRP A 25 8.05 5.83 17.43
C TRP A 25 7.47 6.71 16.31
N SER A 26 6.30 6.34 15.78
CA SER A 26 5.61 7.10 14.74
C SER A 26 5.28 8.53 15.22
N TYR A 27 4.93 8.68 16.50
CA TYR A 27 4.56 9.98 17.05
C TYR A 27 5.77 10.86 17.44
N SER A 28 6.85 10.25 17.94
CA SER A 28 8.04 10.96 18.39
C SER A 28 9.07 11.24 17.30
N GLY A 29 9.00 10.52 16.18
CA GLY A 29 9.88 10.73 15.04
C GLY A 29 9.58 12.02 14.28
N ASN A 30 10.64 12.69 13.83
CA ASN A 30 10.55 13.83 12.91
C ASN A 30 10.39 13.30 11.47
N PHE A 31 9.14 13.09 11.06
CA PHE A 31 8.79 12.70 9.69
C PHE A 31 8.22 13.90 8.94
N GLU A 32 8.93 14.35 7.93
CA GLU A 32 8.63 15.58 7.18
C GLU A 32 7.79 15.31 5.92
N GLU A 33 7.91 14.13 5.32
CA GLU A 33 7.15 13.72 4.13
C GLU A 33 5.70 13.34 4.50
N GLN A 34 4.87 14.35 4.83
CA GLN A 34 3.47 14.24 5.24
C GLN A 34 2.50 14.89 4.24
N HIS A 35 2.78 14.74 2.95
CA HIS A 35 2.07 15.36 1.82
C HIS A 35 0.57 15.11 1.79
N PHE A 36 0.03 13.95 2.22
CA PHE A 36 -1.44 13.81 2.29
C PHE A 36 -2.07 14.60 3.42
N GLY A 37 -1.35 14.81 4.54
CA GLY A 37 -1.77 15.73 5.59
C GLY A 37 -1.85 17.17 5.09
N TYR A 38 -0.82 17.61 4.35
CA TYR A 38 -0.80 18.93 3.72
C TYR A 38 -1.91 19.08 2.68
N LEU A 39 -2.10 18.08 1.81
CA LEU A 39 -3.17 18.09 0.82
C LEU A 39 -4.55 18.14 1.47
N SER A 40 -4.75 17.41 2.57
CA SER A 40 -6.00 17.47 3.35
C SER A 40 -6.28 18.89 3.87
N LEU A 41 -5.26 19.59 4.37
CA LEU A 41 -5.39 20.99 4.80
C LEU A 41 -5.72 21.92 3.62
N SER A 42 -5.03 21.76 2.47
CA SER A 42 -5.32 22.53 1.25
C SER A 42 -6.75 22.34 0.77
N LEU A 43 -7.23 21.10 0.78
CA LEU A 43 -8.58 20.75 0.36
C LEU A 43 -9.66 21.41 1.25
N LEU A 44 -9.41 21.57 2.56
CA LEU A 44 -10.30 22.33 3.44
C LEU A 44 -10.39 23.82 3.07
N GLU A 45 -9.37 24.36 2.40
CA GLU A 45 -9.34 25.73 1.88
C GLU A 45 -9.86 25.81 0.43
N GLY A 46 -10.34 24.70 -0.15
CA GLY A 46 -10.75 24.65 -1.56
C GLY A 46 -9.58 24.72 -2.54
N LYS A 47 -8.36 24.41 -2.11
CA LYS A 47 -7.14 24.42 -2.91
C LYS A 47 -6.62 23.00 -3.15
N PHE A 48 -5.78 22.86 -4.17
CA PHE A 48 -5.16 21.59 -4.54
C PHE A 48 -3.63 21.61 -4.47
N ASP A 49 -3.04 22.80 -4.36
CA ASP A 49 -1.59 22.98 -4.21
C ASP A 49 -1.15 22.92 -2.75
N LEU A 50 0.12 22.60 -2.53
CA LEU A 50 0.74 22.41 -1.21
C LEU A 50 1.53 23.63 -0.74
N ASN A 51 1.48 24.77 -1.46
CA ASN A 51 2.40 25.89 -1.27
C ASN A 51 2.39 26.50 0.14
N ASN A 52 1.29 26.35 0.89
CA ASN A 52 1.10 26.94 2.21
C ASN A 52 1.60 26.05 3.38
N TYR A 53 2.08 24.83 3.11
CA TYR A 53 2.41 23.84 4.14
C TYR A 53 3.87 23.36 4.00
N PRO A 54 4.50 22.85 5.08
CA PRO A 54 5.96 22.82 5.17
C PRO A 54 6.70 21.88 4.18
N GLN A 55 7.48 22.53 3.30
CA GLN A 55 8.95 22.48 3.10
C GLN A 55 9.71 21.21 2.65
N VAL A 56 9.08 20.06 2.43
CA VAL A 56 9.73 18.99 1.64
C VAL A 56 9.07 18.86 0.27
N TRP A 57 9.77 19.35 -0.76
CA TRP A 57 9.29 19.31 -2.16
C TRP A 57 9.60 18.01 -2.88
N ASP A 58 10.30 17.08 -2.22
CA ASP A 58 10.62 15.77 -2.78
C ASP A 58 9.35 15.09 -3.31
N ASP A 59 9.44 14.60 -4.55
CA ASP A 59 8.39 13.84 -5.22
C ASP A 59 7.11 14.64 -5.53
N THR A 60 7.07 15.94 -5.24
CA THR A 60 5.98 16.84 -5.67
C THR A 60 6.11 17.22 -7.15
N ALA A 61 4.99 17.57 -7.78
CA ALA A 61 4.92 18.03 -9.16
C ALA A 61 4.87 19.56 -9.21
N LEU A 62 5.92 20.20 -9.74
CA LEU A 62 6.01 21.66 -9.90
C LEU A 62 5.40 22.08 -11.23
N PHE A 63 4.21 22.69 -11.19
CA PHE A 63 3.50 23.15 -12.38
C PHE A 63 2.96 24.56 -12.17
N SER A 64 3.28 25.47 -13.10
CA SER A 64 2.84 26.89 -13.05
C SER A 64 3.11 27.58 -11.70
N GLY A 65 4.29 27.34 -11.11
CA GLY A 65 4.70 27.95 -9.83
C GLY A 65 4.03 27.35 -8.58
N LYS A 66 3.27 26.26 -8.73
CA LYS A 66 2.60 25.56 -7.64
C LYS A 66 3.09 24.12 -7.52
N HIS A 67 3.20 23.63 -6.29
CA HIS A 67 3.56 22.26 -6.00
C HIS A 67 2.29 21.43 -5.74
N TYR A 68 2.16 20.34 -6.47
CA TYR A 68 1.05 19.41 -6.34
C TYR A 68 1.55 18.04 -5.90
N TRP A 69 0.72 17.30 -5.16
CA TRP A 69 0.99 15.90 -4.88
C TRP A 69 0.58 15.04 -6.08
N PRO A 70 1.48 14.29 -6.73
CA PRO A 70 1.13 13.57 -7.97
C PRO A 70 0.28 12.33 -7.73
N LEU A 71 0.38 11.68 -6.56
CA LEU A 71 -0.45 10.51 -6.25
C LEU A 71 -1.94 10.89 -6.11
N GLY A 72 -2.79 9.86 -6.19
CA GLY A 72 -4.22 10.06 -6.16
C GLY A 72 -4.72 10.69 -4.84
N PRO A 73 -5.83 11.46 -4.87
CA PRO A 73 -6.24 12.29 -3.74
C PRO A 73 -6.94 11.55 -2.59
N PHE A 74 -7.32 10.28 -2.78
CA PHE A 74 -8.18 9.58 -1.81
C PHE A 74 -7.60 9.46 -0.39
N PRO A 75 -6.28 9.21 -0.18
CA PRO A 75 -5.73 9.21 1.17
C PRO A 75 -5.87 10.56 1.88
N ALA A 76 -5.75 11.69 1.16
CA ALA A 76 -6.02 13.01 1.73
C ALA A 76 -7.52 13.19 2.04
N ILE A 77 -8.41 12.71 1.15
CA ILE A 77 -9.86 12.74 1.38
C ILE A 77 -10.24 11.93 2.63
N LEU A 78 -9.59 10.78 2.86
CA LEU A 78 -9.78 9.96 4.06
C LEU A 78 -9.37 10.72 5.34
N LEU A 79 -8.37 11.60 5.25
CA LEU A 79 -7.92 12.44 6.37
C LEU A 79 -8.85 13.63 6.64
N LEU A 80 -9.63 14.09 5.66
CA LEU A 80 -10.42 15.33 5.75
C LEU A 80 -11.28 15.45 7.02
N PRO A 81 -12.05 14.42 7.46
CA PRO A 81 -12.87 14.55 8.66
C PRO A 81 -12.03 14.82 9.91
N PHE A 82 -10.87 14.15 10.02
CA PHE A 82 -9.94 14.30 11.14
C PHE A 82 -9.22 15.63 11.09
N THR A 83 -8.78 16.04 9.91
CA THR A 83 -8.14 17.35 9.70
C THR A 83 -9.12 18.48 10.02
N PHE A 84 -10.38 18.38 9.63
CA PHE A 84 -11.42 19.37 9.95
C PHE A 84 -11.63 19.50 11.46
N ILE A 85 -11.84 18.38 12.16
CA ILE A 85 -12.04 18.38 13.62
C ILE A 85 -10.80 18.95 14.32
N ALA A 86 -9.60 18.47 13.97
CA ALA A 86 -8.37 18.90 14.60
C ALA A 86 -8.09 20.39 14.38
N LYS A 87 -8.28 20.90 13.16
CA LYS A 87 -8.09 22.33 12.83
C LYS A 87 -8.99 23.21 13.68
N ASN A 88 -10.26 22.82 13.89
CA ASN A 88 -11.19 23.55 14.76
C ASN A 88 -10.81 23.49 16.26
N LEU A 89 -10.03 22.49 16.66
CA LEU A 89 -9.49 22.36 18.01
C LEU A 89 -8.09 22.98 18.17
N GLY A 90 -7.53 23.61 17.12
CA GLY A 90 -6.21 24.22 17.14
C GLY A 90 -5.05 23.23 16.94
N TYR A 91 -5.32 22.01 16.45
CA TYR A 91 -4.32 20.97 16.18
C TYR A 91 -4.19 20.69 14.68
N VAL A 92 -3.04 20.12 14.28
CA VAL A 92 -2.82 19.61 12.93
C VAL A 92 -2.75 18.09 12.97
N VAL A 93 -3.53 17.43 12.11
CA VAL A 93 -3.49 15.97 11.93
C VAL A 93 -2.64 15.65 10.71
N TYR A 94 -1.68 14.77 10.91
CA TYR A 94 -0.87 14.19 9.86
C TYR A 94 -1.26 12.73 9.63
N GLU A 95 -0.91 12.21 8.47
CA GLU A 95 -1.17 10.82 8.09
C GLU A 95 -0.53 9.81 9.05
N ARG A 96 0.65 10.13 9.63
CA ARG A 96 1.29 9.28 10.65
C ARG A 96 0.41 9.00 11.86
N ASN A 97 -0.51 9.92 12.20
CA ASN A 97 -1.41 9.78 13.34
C ASN A 97 -2.47 8.69 13.12
N LEU A 98 -2.77 8.33 11.87
CA LEU A 98 -3.80 7.32 11.54
C LEU A 98 -3.23 5.94 11.24
N LEU A 99 -1.96 5.83 10.86
CA LEU A 99 -1.36 4.58 10.36
C LEU A 99 -1.55 3.38 11.29
N TRP A 100 -1.38 3.57 12.60
CA TRP A 100 -1.55 2.50 13.58
C TRP A 100 -3.01 1.99 13.64
N VAL A 101 -3.99 2.89 13.53
CA VAL A 101 -5.42 2.52 13.46
C VAL A 101 -5.69 1.71 12.20
N LEU A 102 -5.16 2.15 11.06
CA LEU A 102 -5.33 1.45 9.78
C LEU A 102 -4.67 0.06 9.82
N MET A 103 -3.50 -0.07 10.46
CA MET A 103 -2.84 -1.36 10.64
C MET A 103 -3.67 -2.32 11.50
N LEU A 104 -4.24 -1.84 12.62
CA LEU A 104 -5.14 -2.66 13.44
C LEU A 104 -6.39 -3.09 12.66
N ALA A 105 -6.94 -2.21 11.81
CA ALA A 105 -8.05 -2.54 10.94
C ALA A 105 -7.68 -3.62 9.91
N VAL A 106 -6.50 -3.51 9.28
CA VAL A 106 -5.97 -4.56 8.36
C VAL A 106 -5.80 -5.89 9.11
N MET A 107 -5.17 -5.87 10.28
CA MET A 107 -4.97 -7.07 11.10
C MET A 107 -6.32 -7.73 11.46
N TYR A 108 -7.31 -6.92 11.85
CA TYR A 108 -8.66 -7.40 12.14
C TYR A 108 -9.34 -8.02 10.90
N LEU A 109 -9.24 -7.39 9.74
CA LEU A 109 -9.83 -7.90 8.50
C LEU A 109 -9.19 -9.22 8.08
N ILE A 110 -7.86 -9.34 8.15
CA ILE A 110 -7.17 -10.61 7.85
C ILE A 110 -7.63 -11.70 8.81
N PHE A 111 -7.74 -11.41 10.11
CA PHE A 111 -8.28 -12.33 11.09
C PHE A 111 -9.70 -12.77 10.69
N LYS A 112 -10.60 -11.84 10.36
CA LYS A 112 -11.98 -12.14 9.97
C LYS A 112 -12.07 -12.97 8.70
N ILE A 113 -11.23 -12.67 7.70
CA ILE A 113 -11.14 -13.43 6.45
C ILE A 113 -10.63 -14.85 6.73
N ALA A 114 -9.57 -15.00 7.53
CA ALA A 114 -9.07 -16.33 7.92
C ALA A 114 -10.15 -17.17 8.64
N ARG A 115 -10.95 -16.53 9.51
CA ARG A 115 -12.10 -17.19 10.16
C ARG A 115 -13.17 -17.63 9.16
N LYS A 116 -13.39 -16.91 8.05
CA LYS A 116 -14.28 -17.34 6.96
C LYS A 116 -13.79 -18.58 6.23
N PHE A 117 -12.47 -18.76 6.15
CA PHE A 117 -11.84 -19.99 5.64
C PHE A 117 -11.74 -21.10 6.70
N LYS A 118 -12.42 -20.95 7.85
CA LYS A 118 -12.48 -21.95 8.94
C LYS A 118 -11.14 -22.25 9.61
N TYR A 119 -10.13 -21.38 9.47
CA TYR A 119 -8.91 -21.47 10.28
C TYR A 119 -9.23 -21.30 11.76
N SER A 120 -8.49 -21.96 12.66
CA SER A 120 -8.61 -21.76 14.11
C SER A 120 -8.33 -20.30 14.48
N GLU A 121 -8.76 -19.87 15.67
CA GLU A 121 -8.52 -18.51 16.15
C GLU A 121 -7.02 -18.20 16.21
N GLU A 122 -6.24 -19.15 16.74
CA GLU A 122 -4.79 -19.07 16.83
C GLU A 122 -4.14 -18.93 15.45
N LEU A 123 -4.53 -19.74 14.47
CA LEU A 123 -4.01 -19.64 13.12
C LEU A 123 -4.44 -18.34 12.43
N SER A 124 -5.63 -17.83 12.72
CA SER A 124 -6.12 -16.56 12.17
C SER A 124 -5.30 -15.37 12.69
N ILE A 125 -4.93 -15.40 13.98
CA ILE A 125 -4.00 -14.42 14.58
C ILE A 125 -2.61 -14.55 13.93
N ILE A 126 -2.10 -15.77 13.77
CA ILE A 126 -0.80 -16.00 13.12
C ILE A 126 -0.79 -15.45 11.70
N TRP A 127 -1.85 -15.65 10.91
CA TRP A 127 -1.93 -15.07 9.56
C TRP A 127 -1.92 -13.54 9.58
N ALA A 128 -2.71 -12.93 10.47
CA ALA A 128 -2.78 -11.49 10.60
C ALA A 128 -1.41 -10.88 11.00
N LEU A 129 -0.71 -11.51 11.96
CA LEU A 129 0.64 -11.11 12.37
C LEU A 129 1.69 -11.36 11.28
N SER A 130 1.61 -12.50 10.60
CA SER A 130 2.55 -12.86 9.53
C SER A 130 2.48 -11.86 8.37
N PHE A 131 1.28 -11.39 8.01
CA PHE A 131 1.15 -10.32 7.03
C PHE A 131 1.58 -8.96 7.60
N CYS A 132 1.04 -8.55 8.76
CA CYS A 132 1.25 -7.17 9.23
C CYS A 132 2.66 -6.90 9.77
N MET A 133 3.27 -7.90 10.42
CA MET A 133 4.57 -7.78 11.07
C MET A 133 5.66 -8.62 10.41
N GLY A 134 5.29 -9.73 9.77
CA GLY A 134 6.20 -10.60 9.02
C GLY A 134 6.28 -10.30 7.52
N SER A 135 5.91 -9.08 7.11
CA SER A 135 6.08 -8.66 5.72
C SER A 135 6.54 -7.23 5.59
N VAL A 136 6.82 -6.84 4.34
CA VAL A 136 7.10 -5.46 3.96
C VAL A 136 6.06 -4.47 4.51
N PHE A 137 4.84 -4.90 4.83
CA PHE A 137 3.81 -4.04 5.43
C PHE A 137 4.24 -3.38 6.74
N ILE A 138 5.10 -4.02 7.55
CA ILE A 138 5.61 -3.44 8.80
C ILE A 138 6.35 -2.11 8.56
N SER A 139 7.01 -1.99 7.40
CA SER A 139 7.75 -0.78 7.03
C SER A 139 6.85 0.45 6.98
N THR A 140 5.56 0.27 6.67
CA THR A 140 4.60 1.37 6.60
C THR A 140 4.40 2.07 7.93
N LEU A 141 4.59 1.36 9.06
CA LEU A 141 4.47 1.94 10.40
C LEU A 141 5.80 2.46 10.93
N ILE A 142 6.92 1.85 10.53
CA ILE A 142 8.27 2.28 10.93
C ILE A 142 8.66 3.58 10.21
N MET A 143 8.24 3.74 8.96
CA MET A 143 8.53 4.88 8.10
C MET A 143 7.20 5.50 7.64
N PRO A 144 6.52 6.29 8.48
CA PRO A 144 5.17 6.79 8.22
C PRO A 144 5.12 7.95 7.20
N TYR A 145 5.84 7.83 6.08
CA TYR A 145 5.82 8.79 4.98
C TYR A 145 4.59 8.63 4.08
N SER A 146 4.34 9.62 3.23
CA SER A 146 3.14 9.63 2.36
C SER A 146 3.05 8.45 1.43
N TRP A 147 4.17 7.99 0.85
CA TRP A 147 4.17 6.79 0.02
C TRP A 147 3.64 5.57 0.79
N TYR A 148 4.08 5.38 2.02
CA TYR A 148 3.64 4.27 2.87
C TYR A 148 2.19 4.42 3.31
N PHE A 149 1.73 5.63 3.61
CA PHE A 149 0.32 5.87 3.89
C PHE A 149 -0.57 5.46 2.72
N SER A 150 -0.19 5.78 1.47
CA SER A 150 -0.93 5.34 0.28
C SER A 150 -0.98 3.81 0.15
N HIS A 151 0.11 3.10 0.48
CA HIS A 151 0.14 1.65 0.48
C HIS A 151 -0.76 1.07 1.58
N THR A 152 -0.71 1.63 2.79
CA THR A 152 -1.56 1.19 3.92
C THR A 152 -3.05 1.35 3.61
N VAL A 153 -3.45 2.49 3.06
CA VAL A 153 -4.83 2.72 2.62
C VAL A 153 -5.22 1.74 1.52
N THR A 154 -4.34 1.49 0.54
CA THR A 154 -4.60 0.52 -0.54
C THR A 154 -4.82 -0.89 -0.01
N VAL A 155 -3.92 -1.38 0.86
CA VAL A 155 -4.02 -2.70 1.47
C VAL A 155 -5.29 -2.84 2.30
N LEU A 156 -5.63 -1.82 3.09
CA LEU A 156 -6.88 -1.78 3.85
C LEU A 156 -8.09 -1.92 2.93
N LEU A 157 -8.17 -1.12 1.87
CA LEU A 157 -9.26 -1.16 0.91
C LEU A 157 -9.36 -2.53 0.21
N ILE A 158 -8.24 -3.14 -0.17
CA ILE A 158 -8.23 -4.49 -0.77
C ILE A 158 -8.82 -5.52 0.20
N PHE A 159 -8.41 -5.51 1.48
CA PHE A 159 -8.97 -6.42 2.47
C PHE A 159 -10.44 -6.14 2.81
N ILE A 160 -10.89 -4.88 2.78
CA ILE A 160 -12.32 -4.53 2.90
C ILE A 160 -13.08 -5.13 1.71
N ALA A 161 -12.57 -5.01 0.49
CA ALA A 161 -13.21 -5.56 -0.70
C ALA A 161 -13.28 -7.10 -0.66
N PHE A 162 -12.23 -7.76 -0.18
CA PHE A 162 -12.25 -9.21 0.03
C PHE A 162 -13.28 -9.62 1.07
N TYR A 163 -13.30 -8.93 2.22
CA TYR A 163 -14.26 -9.23 3.27
C TYR A 163 -15.71 -9.02 2.78
N GLU A 164 -15.96 -7.94 2.05
CA GLU A 164 -17.25 -7.64 1.42
C GLU A 164 -17.67 -8.75 0.43
N TYR A 165 -16.74 -9.24 -0.38
CA TYR A 165 -16.98 -10.34 -1.30
C TYR A 165 -17.20 -11.70 -0.62
N LEU A 166 -16.59 -11.94 0.54
CA LEU A 166 -16.83 -13.17 1.30
C LEU A 166 -18.14 -13.12 2.09
N GLU A 167 -18.64 -11.94 2.45
CA GLU A 167 -19.89 -11.76 3.18
C GLU A 167 -21.11 -11.61 2.26
N GLN A 168 -21.22 -10.48 1.55
CA GLN A 168 -22.46 -10.08 0.90
C GLN A 168 -22.35 -9.97 -0.63
N ARG A 169 -21.12 -9.91 -1.18
CA ARG A 169 -20.85 -9.80 -2.62
C ARG A 169 -21.59 -8.63 -3.27
N ARG A 170 -21.66 -7.48 -2.59
CA ARG A 170 -22.26 -6.27 -3.18
C ARG A 170 -21.27 -5.68 -4.18
N TYR A 171 -21.35 -6.13 -5.43
CA TYR A 171 -20.46 -5.72 -6.52
C TYR A 171 -20.40 -4.19 -6.70
N PHE A 172 -21.48 -3.47 -6.42
CA PHE A 172 -21.48 -2.01 -6.41
C PHE A 172 -20.55 -1.42 -5.33
N LEU A 173 -20.59 -1.95 -4.11
CA LEU A 173 -19.71 -1.50 -3.03
C LEU A 173 -18.25 -1.88 -3.32
N ILE A 174 -18.01 -3.08 -3.86
CA ILE A 174 -16.68 -3.49 -4.34
C ILE A 174 -16.18 -2.51 -5.41
N GLY A 175 -17.04 -2.11 -6.36
CA GLY A 175 -16.73 -1.09 -7.36
C GLY A 175 -16.33 0.25 -6.73
N ILE A 176 -17.07 0.73 -5.72
CA ILE A 176 -16.72 1.96 -4.98
C ILE A 176 -15.34 1.82 -4.34
N ILE A 177 -15.07 0.68 -3.69
CA ILE A 177 -13.79 0.42 -3.04
C ILE A 177 -12.65 0.40 -4.06
N TYR A 178 -12.81 -0.25 -5.22
CA TYR A 178 -11.80 -0.21 -6.28
C TYR A 178 -11.65 1.16 -6.95
N GLY A 179 -12.74 1.94 -7.00
CA GLY A 179 -12.66 3.35 -7.37
C GLY A 179 -11.78 4.15 -6.42
N ALA A 180 -11.92 3.92 -5.11
CA ALA A 180 -11.06 4.52 -4.07
C ALA A 180 -9.61 4.01 -4.13
N ILE A 181 -9.40 2.72 -4.44
CA ILE A 181 -8.07 2.16 -4.69
C ILE A 181 -7.42 2.88 -5.88
N TYR A 182 -8.11 3.05 -7.00
CA TYR A 182 -7.60 3.80 -8.15
C TYR A 182 -7.22 5.24 -7.78
N LEU A 183 -8.08 5.93 -7.02
CA LEU A 183 -7.82 7.28 -6.50
C LEU A 183 -6.75 7.32 -5.40
N THR A 184 -6.16 6.18 -5.02
CA THR A 184 -5.03 6.09 -4.09
C THR A 184 -3.76 5.69 -4.86
N ARG A 185 -3.81 4.54 -5.52
CA ARG A 185 -2.73 3.93 -6.30
C ARG A 185 -3.31 3.25 -7.54
N ALA A 186 -3.05 3.83 -8.71
CA ALA A 186 -3.59 3.35 -9.98
C ALA A 186 -3.16 1.91 -10.33
N SER A 187 -1.93 1.51 -9.96
CA SER A 187 -1.41 0.14 -10.15
C SER A 187 -2.29 -0.92 -9.49
N ALA A 188 -2.76 -0.66 -8.27
CA ALA A 188 -3.55 -1.60 -7.48
C ALA A 188 -5.00 -1.77 -8.00
N LEU A 189 -5.46 -0.93 -8.93
CA LEU A 189 -6.77 -1.10 -9.58
C LEU A 189 -6.89 -2.45 -10.29
N LEU A 190 -5.79 -3.00 -10.82
CA LEU A 190 -5.77 -4.31 -11.49
C LEU A 190 -6.19 -5.46 -10.57
N GLY A 191 -6.17 -5.25 -9.25
CA GLY A 191 -6.79 -6.13 -8.27
C GLY A 191 -8.27 -6.46 -8.56
N ILE A 192 -8.98 -5.60 -9.29
CA ILE A 192 -10.37 -5.80 -9.69
C ILE A 192 -10.57 -7.08 -10.53
N VAL A 193 -9.51 -7.55 -11.19
CA VAL A 193 -9.50 -8.78 -11.99
C VAL A 193 -9.96 -9.97 -11.17
N PHE A 194 -9.64 -10.04 -9.88
CA PHE A 194 -10.09 -11.12 -9.00
C PHE A 194 -11.63 -11.26 -9.00
N TYR A 195 -12.34 -10.14 -8.90
CA TYR A 195 -13.80 -10.11 -8.84
C TYR A 195 -14.42 -10.35 -10.21
N LEU A 196 -13.75 -9.89 -11.28
CA LEU A 196 -14.16 -10.22 -12.64
C LEU A 196 -14.06 -11.73 -12.87
N LEU A 197 -12.90 -12.34 -12.61
CA LEU A 197 -12.71 -13.78 -12.74
C LEU A 197 -13.72 -14.56 -11.89
N SER A 198 -13.92 -14.14 -10.64
CA SER A 198 -14.92 -14.74 -9.76
C SER A 198 -16.35 -14.66 -10.30
N LEU A 199 -16.76 -13.49 -10.80
CA LEU A 199 -18.09 -13.26 -11.38
C LEU A 199 -18.34 -14.09 -12.65
N PHE A 200 -17.32 -14.30 -13.48
CA PHE A 200 -17.45 -15.03 -14.74
C PHE A 200 -17.31 -16.55 -14.59
N PHE A 201 -16.47 -17.03 -13.66
CA PHE A 201 -16.05 -18.43 -13.62
C PHE A 201 -16.43 -19.19 -12.35
N THR A 202 -16.92 -18.51 -11.32
CA THR A 202 -17.41 -19.15 -10.08
C THR A 202 -18.92 -19.02 -9.91
N GLU A 203 -19.52 -17.90 -10.30
CA GLU A 203 -20.95 -17.69 -10.11
C GLU A 203 -21.78 -18.24 -11.28
N ASP A 204 -22.68 -19.19 -10.96
CA ASP A 204 -23.68 -19.68 -11.90
C ASP A 204 -24.87 -18.70 -11.94
N LEU A 205 -24.85 -17.82 -12.93
CA LEU A 205 -25.80 -16.72 -13.10
C LEU A 205 -26.31 -16.66 -14.53
N SER A 206 -27.58 -16.27 -14.68
CA SER A 206 -28.10 -15.86 -15.99
C SER A 206 -27.35 -14.67 -16.56
N ILE A 207 -27.29 -14.58 -17.89
CA ILE A 207 -26.54 -13.54 -18.60
C ILE A 207 -26.94 -12.11 -18.18
N TRP A 208 -28.24 -11.88 -17.93
CA TRP A 208 -28.76 -10.60 -17.47
C TRP A 208 -28.29 -10.23 -16.07
N ARG A 209 -28.32 -11.17 -15.11
CA ARG A 209 -27.83 -10.94 -13.74
C ARG A 209 -26.33 -10.68 -13.73
N ARG A 210 -25.57 -11.42 -14.55
CA ARG A 210 -24.12 -11.22 -14.70
C ARG A 210 -23.81 -9.84 -15.26
N ARG A 211 -24.48 -9.40 -16.33
CA ARG A 211 -24.35 -8.04 -16.89
C ARG A 211 -24.67 -6.95 -15.87
N LYS A 212 -25.74 -7.13 -15.07
CA LYS A 212 -26.09 -6.19 -13.99
C LYS A 212 -24.98 -6.09 -12.94
N LYS A 213 -24.45 -7.22 -12.46
CA LYS A 213 -23.35 -7.23 -11.48
C LYS A 213 -22.05 -6.63 -12.05
N LEU A 214 -21.75 -6.90 -13.32
CA LEU A 214 -20.62 -6.31 -14.02
C LEU A 214 -20.77 -4.79 -14.10
N PHE A 215 -21.95 -4.30 -14.49
CA PHE A 215 -22.24 -2.87 -14.51
C PHE A 215 -22.13 -2.25 -13.11
N GLN A 216 -22.69 -2.89 -12.08
CA GLN A 216 -22.56 -2.46 -10.70
C GLN A 216 -21.08 -2.36 -10.25
N LEU A 217 -20.24 -3.31 -10.66
CA LEU A 217 -18.81 -3.30 -10.34
C LEU A 217 -18.06 -2.16 -11.08
N LEU A 218 -18.32 -1.97 -12.37
CA LEU A 218 -17.52 -1.09 -13.22
C LEU A 218 -17.96 0.37 -13.20
N VAL A 219 -19.24 0.66 -12.92
CA VAL A 219 -19.75 2.04 -12.92
C VAL A 219 -19.05 2.93 -11.89
N PRO A 220 -18.91 2.54 -10.61
CA PRO A 220 -18.21 3.37 -9.63
C PRO A 220 -16.73 3.57 -9.98
N VAL A 221 -16.09 2.57 -10.60
CA VAL A 221 -14.72 2.67 -11.11
C VAL A 221 -14.65 3.66 -12.26
N GLY A 222 -15.59 3.61 -13.22
CA GLY A 222 -15.71 4.62 -14.27
C GLY A 222 -15.87 6.03 -13.73
N PHE A 223 -16.67 6.19 -12.66
CA PHE A 223 -16.83 7.48 -11.98
C PHE A 223 -15.54 7.95 -11.32
N SER A 224 -14.71 7.06 -10.77
CA SER A 224 -13.43 7.45 -10.17
C SER A 224 -12.41 7.94 -11.21
N PHE A 225 -12.45 7.43 -12.45
CA PHE A 225 -11.69 8.00 -13.57
C PHE A 225 -12.11 9.45 -13.88
N LEU A 226 -13.42 9.75 -13.83
CA LEU A 226 -13.92 11.11 -14.02
C LEU A 226 -13.47 12.04 -12.88
N ILE A 227 -13.50 11.57 -11.64
CA ILE A 227 -12.97 12.33 -10.48
C ILE A 227 -11.50 12.65 -10.68
N MET A 228 -10.67 11.64 -11.01
CA MET A 228 -9.24 11.83 -11.20
C MET A 228 -8.95 12.80 -12.35
N GLY A 229 -9.60 12.63 -13.50
CA GLY A 229 -9.36 13.49 -14.65
C GLY A 229 -9.84 14.93 -14.42
N SER A 230 -10.96 15.13 -13.70
CA SER A 230 -11.40 16.47 -13.28
C SER A 230 -10.39 17.10 -12.32
N TYR A 231 -9.87 16.33 -11.36
CA TYR A 231 -8.81 16.76 -10.46
C TYR A 231 -7.51 17.11 -11.22
N ASN A 232 -7.17 16.38 -12.27
CA ASN A 232 -6.02 16.67 -13.12
C ASN A 232 -6.20 17.94 -13.96
N ILE A 233 -7.39 18.20 -14.50
CA ILE A 233 -7.70 19.46 -15.19
C ILE A 233 -7.43 20.65 -14.27
N LEU A 234 -7.87 20.58 -13.01
CA LEU A 234 -7.70 21.66 -12.03
C LEU A 234 -6.24 21.89 -11.61
N ARG A 235 -5.37 20.87 -11.72
CA ARG A 235 -3.95 20.96 -11.34
C ARG A 235 -3.02 21.26 -12.52
N PHE A 236 -3.28 20.64 -13.66
CA PHE A 236 -2.35 20.54 -14.79
C PHE A 236 -2.98 20.99 -16.12
N ASN A 237 -4.23 21.45 -16.13
CA ASN A 237 -4.98 21.80 -17.35
C ASN A 237 -5.10 20.64 -18.36
N ASN A 238 -4.97 19.39 -17.90
CA ASN A 238 -5.04 18.20 -18.75
C ASN A 238 -5.71 17.06 -17.98
N PHE A 239 -6.69 16.40 -18.60
CA PHE A 239 -7.44 15.29 -17.98
C PHE A 239 -6.56 14.06 -17.70
N PHE A 240 -5.60 13.76 -18.58
CA PHE A 240 -4.79 12.54 -18.53
C PHE A 240 -3.44 12.74 -17.82
N ASP A 241 -3.01 13.97 -17.56
CA ASP A 241 -1.73 14.22 -16.90
C ASP A 241 -1.87 14.08 -15.38
N GLN A 242 -1.12 13.15 -14.79
CA GLN A 242 -1.10 12.91 -13.33
C GLN A 242 0.00 13.70 -12.61
N GLY A 243 0.88 14.40 -13.35
CA GLY A 243 1.95 15.23 -12.80
C GLY A 243 3.33 14.55 -12.71
N TYR A 244 3.45 13.29 -13.13
CA TYR A 244 4.74 12.55 -13.14
C TYR A 244 5.81 13.20 -14.03
N SER A 245 5.39 13.93 -15.07
CA SER A 245 6.27 14.71 -15.96
C SER A 245 6.95 15.88 -15.23
N TYR A 246 6.23 16.50 -14.29
CA TYR A 246 6.66 17.68 -13.53
C TYR A 246 7.29 17.35 -12.17
N GLN A 247 7.45 16.05 -11.89
CA GLN A 247 7.85 15.56 -10.58
C GLN A 247 9.32 15.92 -10.27
N LEU A 248 9.55 16.47 -9.08
CA LEU A 248 10.86 16.76 -8.51
C LEU A 248 11.45 15.48 -7.94
N LEU A 249 12.48 14.96 -8.59
CA LEU A 249 13.06 13.65 -8.31
C LEU A 249 14.56 13.76 -8.04
N ALA A 250 15.10 12.85 -7.23
CA ALA A 250 16.54 12.69 -7.09
C ALA A 250 17.18 12.25 -8.43
N GLU A 251 18.46 12.60 -8.65
CA GLU A 251 19.15 12.39 -9.93
C GLU A 251 19.08 10.93 -10.44
N ALA A 252 19.23 9.95 -9.54
CA ALA A 252 19.14 8.54 -9.89
C ALA A 252 17.76 8.16 -10.48
N LEU A 253 16.68 8.71 -9.92
CA LEU A 253 15.32 8.49 -10.38
C LEU A 253 15.03 9.24 -11.68
N ILE A 254 15.62 10.43 -11.88
CA ILE A 254 15.55 11.16 -13.16
C ILE A 254 16.19 10.31 -14.27
N LYS A 255 17.40 9.78 -14.04
CA LYS A 255 18.08 8.91 -15.01
C LYS A 255 17.26 7.68 -15.34
N ALA A 256 16.66 7.03 -14.34
CA ALA A 256 15.76 5.91 -14.56
C ALA A 256 14.53 6.31 -15.39
N ARG A 257 13.87 7.43 -15.05
CA ARG A 257 12.69 7.94 -15.77
C ARG A 257 12.99 8.30 -17.23
N ASN A 258 14.20 8.79 -17.53
CA ASN A 258 14.63 9.15 -18.88
C ASN A 258 14.69 7.95 -19.84
N TYR A 259 14.86 6.71 -19.35
CA TYR A 259 14.73 5.54 -20.21
C TYR A 259 13.29 5.32 -20.67
N SER A 260 12.32 5.49 -19.76
CA SER A 260 10.87 5.52 -19.98
C SER A 260 10.18 5.51 -18.62
N LEU A 261 8.95 6.01 -18.52
CA LEU A 261 8.11 5.85 -17.32
C LEU A 261 7.75 4.37 -17.07
N PHE A 262 7.37 3.66 -18.14
CA PHE A 262 7.09 2.21 -18.13
C PHE A 262 7.83 1.55 -19.30
N SER A 263 8.68 0.56 -19.03
CA SER A 263 9.42 -0.16 -20.06
C SER A 263 10.00 -1.47 -19.54
N LEU A 264 10.20 -2.42 -20.45
CA LEU A 264 10.89 -3.68 -20.18
C LEU A 264 12.33 -3.49 -19.68
N ILE A 265 12.95 -2.34 -19.97
CA ILE A 265 14.30 -2.03 -19.47
C ILE A 265 14.39 -2.02 -17.94
N HIS A 266 13.27 -1.74 -17.26
CA HIS A 266 13.19 -1.68 -15.79
C HIS A 266 12.95 -3.06 -15.16
N LEU A 267 12.54 -4.05 -15.96
CA LEU A 267 12.16 -5.38 -15.48
C LEU A 267 13.31 -6.09 -14.71
N PRO A 268 14.56 -6.15 -15.21
CA PRO A 268 15.62 -6.87 -14.50
C PRO A 268 15.93 -6.28 -13.14
N GLY A 269 15.97 -4.95 -13.03
CA GLY A 269 16.22 -4.24 -11.77
C GLY A 269 15.08 -4.44 -10.78
N ASN A 270 13.83 -4.26 -11.21
CA ASN A 270 12.67 -4.48 -10.35
C ASN A 270 12.57 -5.94 -9.88
N LEU A 271 12.82 -6.92 -10.74
CA LEU A 271 12.83 -8.34 -10.34
C LEU A 271 13.96 -8.64 -9.35
N TYR A 272 15.15 -8.06 -9.56
CA TYR A 272 16.26 -8.20 -8.63
C TYR A 272 15.87 -7.70 -7.23
N TYR A 273 15.34 -6.49 -7.12
CA TYR A 273 14.94 -5.93 -5.82
C TYR A 273 13.70 -6.60 -5.21
N LEU A 274 12.78 -7.10 -6.04
CA LEU A 274 11.62 -7.84 -5.57
C LEU A 274 12.00 -9.20 -4.99
N LEU A 275 12.90 -9.95 -5.63
CA LEU A 275 13.13 -11.38 -5.30
C LEU A 275 14.49 -11.66 -4.65
N PHE A 276 15.55 -10.99 -5.10
CA PHE A 276 16.94 -11.43 -4.89
C PHE A 276 17.79 -10.47 -4.05
N ALA A 277 17.44 -9.20 -3.95
CA ALA A 277 18.19 -8.23 -3.15
C ALA A 277 18.33 -8.74 -1.70
N SER A 278 19.57 -8.98 -1.29
CA SER A 278 19.88 -9.57 0.01
C SER A 278 20.21 -8.48 1.04
N PRO A 279 20.24 -8.83 2.34
CA PRO A 279 20.86 -7.96 3.34
C PRO A 279 22.30 -7.61 2.94
N VAL A 280 22.73 -6.40 3.28
CA VAL A 280 24.08 -5.89 3.01
C VAL A 280 24.91 -5.88 4.30
N PRO A 281 26.22 -6.17 4.23
CA PRO A 281 27.08 -6.19 5.41
C PRO A 281 27.30 -4.79 6.00
N VAL A 282 27.35 -4.69 7.33
CA VAL A 282 27.74 -3.47 8.04
C VAL A 282 29.25 -3.53 8.29
N LEU A 283 30.01 -2.85 7.43
CA LEU A 283 31.47 -2.81 7.53
C LEU A 283 31.91 -1.93 8.73
N ARG A 284 32.94 -2.39 9.45
CA ARG A 284 33.55 -1.66 10.57
C ARG A 284 34.24 -0.40 10.07
N ASP A 285 34.95 -0.54 8.97
CA ASP A 285 35.61 0.51 8.22
C ASP A 285 35.36 0.28 6.71
N GLY A 286 35.47 1.32 5.88
CA GLY A 286 35.14 1.23 4.45
C GLY A 286 36.15 0.45 3.60
N VAL A 287 37.18 -0.13 4.20
CA VAL A 287 38.35 -0.69 3.50
C VAL A 287 38.49 -2.19 3.76
N SER A 288 38.59 -2.57 5.03
CA SER A 288 38.60 -3.94 5.50
C SER A 288 37.22 -4.57 5.37
N LYS A 289 37.17 -5.89 5.14
CA LYS A 289 35.92 -6.66 5.14
C LYS A 289 35.51 -7.11 6.55
N VAL A 290 35.99 -6.41 7.58
CA VAL A 290 35.64 -6.68 8.98
C VAL A 290 34.27 -6.07 9.27
N LEU A 291 33.37 -6.85 9.89
CA LEU A 291 32.02 -6.41 10.21
C LEU A 291 31.93 -5.80 11.61
N LYS A 292 30.99 -4.88 11.82
CA LYS A 292 30.59 -4.39 13.16
C LYS A 292 29.10 -4.66 13.39
N PHE A 293 28.71 -4.91 14.63
CA PHE A 293 27.30 -5.08 15.01
C PHE A 293 26.46 -3.89 14.51
N PRO A 294 25.29 -4.09 13.86
CA PRO A 294 24.50 -5.34 13.76
C PRO A 294 24.94 -6.35 12.67
N TYR A 295 26.15 -6.21 12.11
CA TYR A 295 26.82 -7.06 11.11
C TYR A 295 26.17 -7.08 9.73
N ILE A 296 24.84 -7.01 9.65
CA ILE A 296 24.06 -6.88 8.43
C ILE A 296 22.96 -5.83 8.62
N THR A 297 22.56 -5.20 7.51
CA THR A 297 21.45 -4.25 7.43
C THR A 297 20.73 -4.46 6.09
N TYR A 298 19.64 -3.74 5.86
CA TYR A 298 18.98 -3.68 4.56
C TYR A 298 19.56 -2.56 3.69
N ASP A 299 19.42 -2.68 2.38
CA ASP A 299 19.69 -1.60 1.42
C ASP A 299 18.46 -0.67 1.36
N LEU A 300 18.69 0.65 1.34
CA LEU A 300 17.62 1.65 1.23
C LEU A 300 16.83 1.58 -0.09
N TRP A 301 17.38 0.94 -1.12
CA TRP A 301 16.71 0.63 -2.38
C TRP A 301 15.77 -0.57 -2.27
N GLY A 302 15.93 -1.43 -1.26
CA GLY A 302 15.00 -2.51 -0.95
C GLY A 302 15.66 -3.79 -0.46
N LEU A 303 14.80 -4.71 -0.06
CA LEU A 303 15.16 -6.05 0.39
C LEU A 303 14.18 -7.03 -0.28
N GLY A 304 14.71 -8.15 -0.79
CA GLY A 304 13.91 -9.16 -1.48
C GLY A 304 12.79 -9.70 -0.60
N MET A 305 11.63 -9.95 -1.21
CA MET A 305 10.39 -10.30 -0.51
C MET A 305 10.51 -11.56 0.36
N PHE A 306 11.37 -12.51 -0.01
CA PHE A 306 11.58 -13.73 0.77
C PHE A 306 12.39 -13.51 2.05
N TYR A 307 13.19 -12.44 2.12
CA TYR A 307 13.86 -12.05 3.36
C TYR A 307 12.90 -11.34 4.30
N THR A 308 12.01 -10.49 3.76
CA THR A 308 10.98 -9.83 4.57
C THR A 308 9.83 -10.76 4.93
N SER A 309 9.55 -11.76 4.12
CA SER A 309 8.41 -12.69 4.25
C SER A 309 8.78 -14.12 3.86
N PRO A 310 9.59 -14.83 4.69
CA PRO A 310 10.04 -16.19 4.38
C PRO A 310 8.92 -17.20 4.17
N TYR A 311 7.73 -16.96 4.75
CA TYR A 311 6.58 -17.87 4.58
C TYR A 311 6.08 -17.94 3.13
N PHE A 312 6.38 -16.95 2.28
CA PHE A 312 6.06 -17.01 0.85
C PHE A 312 6.85 -18.08 0.10
N LEU A 313 7.93 -18.64 0.66
CA LEU A 313 8.60 -19.81 0.08
C LEU A 313 7.66 -21.02 -0.05
N LYS A 314 6.59 -21.09 0.76
CA LYS A 314 5.58 -22.14 0.62
C LYS A 314 4.85 -22.09 -0.73
N LEU A 315 4.80 -20.94 -1.39
CA LEU A 315 4.17 -20.81 -2.71
C LEU A 315 4.76 -21.85 -3.70
N PHE A 316 6.08 -22.06 -3.70
CA PHE A 316 6.73 -23.01 -4.61
C PHE A 316 6.31 -24.49 -4.45
N ILE A 317 5.59 -24.85 -3.38
CA ILE A 317 5.25 -26.24 -3.05
C ILE A 317 3.73 -26.47 -3.05
N LEU A 318 2.93 -25.40 -3.11
CA LEU A 318 1.47 -25.53 -3.07
C LEU A 318 0.92 -26.12 -4.38
N PRO A 319 -0.15 -26.95 -4.32
CA PRO A 319 -0.65 -27.67 -5.49
C PRO A 319 -1.52 -26.85 -6.44
N TYR A 320 -1.94 -25.63 -6.06
CA TYR A 320 -2.64 -24.65 -6.89
C TYR A 320 -3.83 -25.18 -7.72
N LYS A 321 -4.62 -26.10 -7.15
CA LYS A 321 -5.65 -26.83 -7.91
C LYS A 321 -6.97 -26.06 -8.04
N ASP A 322 -7.39 -25.37 -6.98
CA ASP A 322 -8.70 -24.75 -6.89
C ASP A 322 -8.77 -23.41 -7.66
N LYS A 323 -9.98 -23.04 -8.08
CA LYS A 323 -10.23 -21.83 -8.86
C LYS A 323 -9.87 -20.55 -8.10
N LEU A 324 -10.15 -20.51 -6.79
CA LEU A 324 -9.91 -19.33 -5.97
C LEU A 324 -8.40 -19.00 -5.97
N THR A 325 -7.57 -20.00 -5.67
CA THR A 325 -6.11 -19.84 -5.67
C THR A 325 -5.58 -19.39 -7.04
N LYS A 326 -6.11 -19.95 -8.14
CA LYS A 326 -5.73 -19.52 -9.50
C LYS A 326 -6.11 -18.07 -9.77
N PHE A 327 -7.28 -17.61 -9.34
CA PHE A 327 -7.71 -16.21 -9.53
C PHE A 327 -6.87 -15.24 -8.70
N LEU A 328 -6.54 -15.61 -7.46
CA LEU A 328 -5.63 -14.83 -6.61
C LEU A 328 -4.26 -14.68 -7.26
N LEU A 329 -3.62 -15.78 -7.67
CA LEU A 329 -2.32 -15.75 -8.33
C LEU A 329 -2.33 -14.98 -9.65
N THR A 330 -3.37 -15.17 -10.47
CA THR A 330 -3.52 -14.45 -11.74
C THR A 330 -3.66 -12.95 -11.48
N THR A 331 -4.46 -12.56 -10.49
CA THR A 331 -4.64 -11.15 -10.11
C THR A 331 -3.34 -10.55 -9.57
N SER A 332 -2.64 -11.29 -8.71
CA SER A 332 -1.35 -10.90 -8.15
C SER A 332 -0.32 -10.66 -9.26
N PHE A 333 -0.19 -11.63 -10.19
CA PHE A 333 0.71 -11.53 -11.34
C PHE A 333 0.38 -10.33 -12.25
N LEU A 334 -0.89 -10.17 -12.64
CA LEU A 334 -1.30 -9.07 -13.51
C LEU A 334 -1.08 -7.69 -12.85
N THR A 335 -1.30 -7.59 -11.54
CA THR A 335 -1.05 -6.36 -10.78
C THR A 335 0.44 -6.07 -10.67
N ALA A 336 1.30 -7.10 -10.60
CA ALA A 336 2.75 -6.95 -10.56
C ALA A 336 3.36 -6.44 -11.89
N ILE A 337 2.76 -6.74 -13.05
CA ILE A 337 3.30 -6.35 -14.37
C ILE A 337 3.62 -4.85 -14.47
N PRO A 338 2.68 -3.90 -14.27
CA PRO A 338 2.99 -2.48 -14.40
C PRO A 338 4.03 -2.02 -13.37
N ILE A 339 4.05 -2.62 -12.18
CA ILE A 339 5.02 -2.30 -11.13
C ILE A 339 6.44 -2.71 -11.56
N LEU A 340 6.59 -3.92 -12.12
CA LEU A 340 7.87 -4.42 -12.58
C LEU A 340 8.42 -3.64 -13.78
N PHE A 341 7.55 -3.01 -14.57
CA PHE A 341 7.95 -2.19 -15.72
C PHE A 341 8.12 -0.72 -15.35
N TYR A 342 7.81 -0.32 -14.12
CA TYR A 342 7.88 1.07 -13.66
C TYR A 342 9.33 1.50 -13.38
N TYR A 343 9.67 2.73 -13.73
CA TYR A 343 11.04 3.27 -13.58
C TYR A 343 11.52 3.34 -12.13
N GLY A 344 10.59 3.54 -11.20
CA GLY A 344 10.93 3.76 -9.79
C GLY A 344 10.85 2.45 -9.01
N ILE A 345 11.99 1.93 -8.55
CA ILE A 345 12.01 0.79 -7.62
C ILE A 345 11.68 1.20 -6.17
N GLY A 346 11.75 2.50 -5.86
CA GLY A 346 11.56 3.08 -4.54
C GLY A 346 12.89 3.32 -3.82
N VAL A 347 12.92 4.36 -2.97
CA VAL A 347 14.07 4.71 -2.12
C VAL A 347 13.55 4.98 -0.71
N LYS A 348 14.41 4.83 0.30
CA LYS A 348 14.05 4.87 1.73
C LYS A 348 13.03 3.78 2.05
N GLN A 349 13.37 2.54 1.71
CA GLN A 349 12.48 1.41 1.97
C GLN A 349 13.11 0.19 2.62
N TYR A 350 12.29 -0.49 3.42
CA TYR A 350 12.57 -1.83 3.93
C TYR A 350 11.67 -2.80 3.16
N GLY A 351 12.27 -3.75 2.44
CA GLY A 351 11.52 -4.61 1.52
C GLY A 351 11.26 -3.96 0.16
N TYR A 352 10.51 -4.64 -0.70
CA TYR A 352 10.03 -4.09 -1.98
C TYR A 352 8.59 -3.56 -1.80
N ARG A 353 8.43 -2.29 -1.40
CA ARG A 353 7.14 -1.76 -0.91
C ARG A 353 6.01 -1.80 -1.93
N TYR A 354 6.34 -1.70 -3.23
CA TYR A 354 5.33 -1.78 -4.28
C TYR A 354 4.63 -3.14 -4.37
N SER A 355 5.23 -4.19 -3.78
CA SER A 355 4.56 -5.48 -3.67
C SER A 355 3.26 -5.43 -2.87
N LEU A 356 3.06 -4.44 -2.00
CA LEU A 356 1.82 -4.25 -1.24
C LEU A 356 0.57 -4.06 -2.11
N ASP A 357 0.73 -3.71 -3.39
CA ASP A 357 -0.39 -3.62 -4.33
C ASP A 357 -0.93 -5.00 -4.74
N PHE A 358 -0.11 -6.06 -4.64
CA PHE A 358 -0.45 -7.43 -5.08
C PHE A 358 -0.28 -8.53 -4.02
N LEU A 359 0.48 -8.30 -2.94
CA LEU A 359 0.66 -9.26 -1.83
C LEU A 359 -0.65 -9.65 -1.11
N PRO A 360 -1.69 -8.81 -1.02
CA PRO A 360 -2.94 -9.23 -0.39
C PRO A 360 -3.67 -10.39 -1.11
N TYR A 361 -3.41 -10.60 -2.41
CA TYR A 361 -3.95 -11.72 -3.21
C TYR A 361 -2.97 -12.89 -3.16
#